data_AF-A0A087TVN2-F1
#
_entry.id   AF-A0A087TVN2-F1
#
_cell.length_a   1.000
_cell.length_b   1.000
_cell.length_c   1.000
_cell.angle_alpha   90.00
_cell.angle_beta   90.00
_cell.angle_gamma   90.00
#
_symmetry.space_group_name_H-M   'P 1'
#
loop_
_entity.id
_entity.type
_entity.pdbx_description
1 polymer ?
#
loop_
_entity_poly.entity_id
_entity_poly.type
_entity_poly.pdbx_seq_one_letter_code
_entity_poly.pdbx_strand_id
1 'polypeptide(L)'
;MRSFPDLCFDQQKRIYNYKLSCYRRLVENTFGILASHFHIFGKPIIGKIENIESTAKATVCLHNYLKICDVMLPTAKRKYCPFGSLILIIRGFS
;
A
#
# COMPACT_ATOMS: atom_id res chain seq x y z
N MET A 1 5.09 0.33 -15.95
CA MET A 1 5.68 -0.93 -16.45
C MET A 1 4.68 -1.63 -17.36
N ARG A 2 5.14 -2.18 -18.47
CA ARG A 2 4.26 -2.88 -19.44
C ARG A 2 4.29 -4.37 -19.14
N SER A 3 3.13 -4.98 -18.86
CA SER A 3 2.99 -6.43 -18.75
C SER A 3 3.10 -7.09 -20.14
N PHE A 4 3.52 -8.35 -20.17
CA PHE A 4 3.50 -9.13 -21.42
C PHE A 4 2.07 -9.59 -21.72
N PRO A 5 1.65 -9.68 -23.00
CA PRO A 5 0.33 -10.18 -23.36
C PRO A 5 0.13 -11.64 -22.91
N ASP A 6 -1.06 -11.95 -22.41
CA ASP A 6 -1.43 -13.21 -21.75
C ASP A 6 -1.40 -14.46 -22.67
N LEU A 7 -1.15 -14.28 -23.96
CA LEU A 7 -1.03 -15.37 -24.95
C LEU A 7 0.33 -16.09 -24.97
N CYS A 8 1.32 -15.64 -24.19
CA CYS A 8 2.63 -16.28 -24.20
C CYS A 8 2.65 -17.53 -23.29
N PHE A 9 2.76 -18.72 -23.91
CA PHE A 9 2.94 -20.03 -23.25
C PHE A 9 4.25 -20.21 -22.46
N ASP A 10 5.08 -19.16 -22.38
CA ASP A 10 6.36 -19.21 -21.70
C ASP A 10 6.18 -19.05 -20.18
N GLN A 11 6.60 -20.07 -19.44
CA GLN A 11 6.44 -20.13 -17.99
C GLN A 11 7.12 -18.97 -17.27
N GLN A 12 8.26 -18.48 -17.76
CA GLN A 12 8.98 -17.35 -17.16
C GLN A 12 8.17 -16.05 -17.29
N LYS A 13 7.53 -15.82 -18.44
CA LYS A 13 6.64 -14.66 -18.64
C LYS A 13 5.42 -14.69 -17.73
N ARG A 14 4.82 -15.86 -17.49
CA ARG A 14 3.70 -16.01 -16.53
C ARG A 14 4.14 -15.67 -15.11
N ILE A 15 5.29 -16.18 -14.67
CA ILE A 15 5.85 -15.89 -13.34
C ILE A 15 6.14 -14.38 -13.21
N TYR A 16 6.72 -13.76 -14.25
CA TYR A 16 6.96 -12.32 -14.27
C TYR A 16 5.66 -11.51 -14.15
N ASN A 17 4.65 -11.81 -14.98
CA ASN A 17 3.36 -11.11 -14.95
C ASN A 17 2.63 -11.28 -13.61
N TYR A 18 2.69 -12.47 -13.02
CA TYR A 18 2.15 -12.73 -11.69
C TYR A 18 2.84 -11.87 -10.63
N LYS A 19 4.18 -11.89 -10.59
CA LYS A 19 4.98 -11.05 -9.68
C LYS A 19 4.67 -9.57 -9.87
N LEU A 20 4.64 -9.09 -11.12
CA LEU A 20 4.32 -7.70 -11.44
C LEU A 20 2.92 -7.32 -10.93
N SER A 21 1.94 -8.21 -11.11
CA SER A 21 0.58 -8.00 -10.61
C SER A 21 0.52 -7.97 -9.08
N CYS A 22 1.29 -8.84 -8.40
CA CYS A 22 1.43 -8.80 -6.94
C CYS A 22 2.07 -7.50 -6.45
N TYR A 23 3.17 -7.05 -7.06
CA TYR A 23 3.80 -5.78 -6.72
C TYR A 23 2.84 -4.60 -6.94
N ARG A 24 2.10 -4.59 -8.06
CA ARG A 24 1.08 -3.56 -8.32
C ARG A 24 0.00 -3.55 -7.25
N ARG A 25 -0.59 -4.71 -6.93
CA ARG A 25 -1.60 -4.81 -5.86
C ARG A 25 -1.06 -4.37 -4.52
N LEU A 26 0.17 -4.75 -4.18
CA LEU A 26 0.82 -4.33 -2.93
C LEU A 26 0.96 -2.81 -2.88
N VAL A 27 1.51 -2.21 -3.93
CA VAL A 27 1.69 -0.76 -4.06
C VAL A 27 0.34 -0.05 -4.02
N GLU A 28 -0.63 -0.46 -4.83
CA GLU A 28 -1.98 0.11 -4.89
C GLU A 28 -2.70 0.01 -3.53
N ASN A 29 -2.60 -1.13 -2.83
CA ASN A 29 -3.18 -1.29 -1.49
C ASN A 29 -2.50 -0.38 -0.45
N THR A 30 -1.17 -0.31 -0.45
CA THR A 30 -0.43 0.55 0.48
C THR A 30 -0.75 2.03 0.22
N PHE A 31 -0.65 2.48 -1.03
CA PHE A 31 -0.97 3.86 -1.38
C PHE A 31 -2.46 4.18 -1.21
N GLY A 32 -3.36 3.22 -1.36
CA GLY A 32 -4.79 3.39 -1.07
C GLY A 32 -5.06 3.70 0.40
N ILE A 33 -4.39 3.00 1.32
CA ILE A 33 -4.47 3.29 2.76
C ILE A 33 -3.81 4.63 3.08
N LEU A 34 -2.66 4.93 2.46
CA LEU A 34 -2.01 6.21 2.67
C LEU A 34 -2.86 7.37 2.12
N ALA A 35 -3.54 7.20 0.98
CA ALA A 35 -4.40 8.23 0.38
C ALA A 35 -5.69 8.46 1.17
N SER A 36 -6.25 7.43 1.82
CA SER A 36 -7.44 7.59 2.66
C SER A 36 -7.14 8.35 3.96
N HIS A 37 -5.93 8.20 4.50
CA HIS A 37 -5.51 8.87 5.74
C HIS A 37 -4.77 10.19 5.51
N PHE A 38 -3.97 10.29 4.47
CA PHE A 38 -3.10 11.43 4.19
C PHE A 38 -3.50 12.07 2.86
N HIS A 39 -4.13 13.24 2.95
CA HIS A 39 -4.62 14.00 1.80
C HIS A 39 -3.52 14.32 0.75
N ILE A 40 -2.25 14.32 1.17
CA ILE A 40 -1.08 14.57 0.31
C ILE A 40 -1.01 13.57 -0.87
N PHE A 41 -1.41 12.30 -0.67
CA PHE A 41 -1.38 11.30 -1.74
C PHE A 41 -2.61 11.33 -2.66
N GLY A 42 -3.62 12.12 -2.34
CA GLY A 42 -4.81 12.31 -3.18
C GLY A 42 -4.63 13.35 -4.29
N LYS A 43 -3.50 14.09 -4.29
CA LYS A 43 -3.16 15.10 -5.29
C LYS A 43 -1.80 14.79 -5.91
N PRO A 44 -1.55 15.22 -7.16
CA PRO A 44 -0.23 15.10 -7.75
C PRO A 44 0.78 15.83 -6.85
N ILE A 45 1.80 15.11 -6.39
CA ILE A 45 2.82 15.66 -5.50
C ILE A 45 3.73 16.57 -6.33
N ILE A 46 3.60 17.88 -6.13
CA ILE A 46 4.45 18.88 -6.79
C ILE A 46 5.72 19.01 -5.96
N GLY A 47 6.79 18.30 -6.34
CA GLY A 47 8.05 18.31 -5.60
C GLY A 47 9.21 17.66 -6.35
N LYS A 48 10.44 17.92 -5.89
CA LYS A 48 11.63 17.19 -6.36
C LYS A 48 11.58 15.73 -5.91
N ILE A 49 12.14 14.83 -6.71
CA ILE A 49 12.15 13.37 -6.45
C ILE A 49 12.70 13.05 -5.05
N GLU A 50 13.77 13.74 -4.63
CA GLU A 50 14.39 13.61 -3.30
C GLU A 50 13.41 13.91 -2.15
N ASN A 51 12.54 14.91 -2.35
CA ASN A 51 11.51 15.29 -1.39
C ASN A 51 10.36 14.28 -1.36
N ILE A 52 10.07 13.63 -2.50
CA ILE A 52 9.03 12.61 -2.60
C ILE A 52 9.45 11.35 -1.85
N GLU A 53 10.71 10.92 -1.98
CA GLU A 53 11.21 9.76 -1.23
C GLU A 53 11.19 9.99 0.28
N SER A 54 11.64 11.16 0.73
CA SER A 54 11.61 11.53 2.15
C SER A 54 10.19 11.65 2.67
N THR A 55 9.26 12.21 1.88
CA THR A 55 7.82 12.24 2.21
C THR A 55 7.25 10.83 2.36
N ALA A 56 7.54 9.93 1.42
CA ALA A 56 7.07 8.55 1.49
C ALA A 56 7.59 7.85 2.77
N LYS A 57 8.88 7.98 3.08
CA LYS A 57 9.49 7.43 4.30
C LYS A 57 8.84 8.01 5.56
N ALA A 58 8.68 9.33 5.64
CA ALA A 58 8.03 10.00 6.76
C ALA A 58 6.58 9.51 6.96
N THR A 59 5.85 9.30 5.87
CA THR A 59 4.47 8.82 5.93
C THR A 59 4.40 7.38 6.44
N VAL A 60 5.33 6.50 6.04
CA VAL A 60 5.42 5.13 6.58
C VAL A 60 5.75 5.15 8.08
N CYS A 61 6.71 5.97 8.51
CA CYS A 61 7.02 6.13 9.93
C CYS A 61 5.81 6.62 10.73
N LEU A 62 5.10 7.63 10.22
CA LEU A 62 3.90 8.18 10.85
C LEU A 62 2.77 7.15 10.90
N HIS A 63 2.56 6.39 9.81
CA HIS A 63 1.57 5.31 9.78
C HIS A 63 1.87 4.26 10.85
N ASN A 64 3.12 3.81 10.95
CA ASN A 64 3.55 2.84 11.96
C ASN A 64 3.34 3.37 13.38
N TYR A 65 3.66 4.65 13.63
CA TYR A 65 3.44 5.28 14.93
C TYR A 65 1.95 5.32 15.30
N LEU A 66 1.10 5.79 14.39
CA LEU A 66 -0.36 5.86 14.61
C LEU A 66 -0.98 4.47 14.81
N LYS A 67 -0.46 3.45 14.12
CA LYS A 67 -0.84 2.05 14.34
C LYS A 67 -0.49 1.58 15.75
N ILE A 68 0.71 1.87 16.25
CA ILE A 68 1.13 1.48 17.60
C ILE A 68 0.24 2.17 18.64
N CYS A 69 0.03 3.47 18.51
CA CYS A 69 -0.84 4.23 19.42
C CYS A 69 -2.27 3.69 19.43
N ASP A 70 -2.84 3.32 18.28
CA ASP A 70 -4.19 2.78 18.19
C ASP A 70 -4.29 1.35 18.75
N VAL A 71 -3.27 0.51 18.53
CA VAL A 71 -3.22 -0.85 19.11
C VAL A 71 -3.11 -0.81 20.64
N MET A 72 -2.41 0.18 21.20
CA MET A 72 -2.32 0.40 22.65
C MET A 72 -3.63 0.84 23.30
N LEU A 73 -4.63 1.26 22.52
CA LEU A 73 -5.96 1.59 23.04
C LEU A 73 -6.86 0.34 23.13
N PRO A 74 -7.78 0.29 24.12
CA PRO A 74 -8.85 -0.69 24.15
C PRO A 74 -9.63 -0.69 22.84
N THR A 75 -10.07 -1.88 22.39
CA THR A 75 -10.74 -2.07 21.08
C THR A 75 -11.91 -1.12 20.83
N ALA A 76 -12.66 -0.76 21.86
CA ALA A 76 -13.79 0.18 21.76
C ALA A 76 -13.40 1.64 21.44
N LYS A 77 -12.13 2.03 21.61
CA LYS A 77 -11.63 3.40 21.39
C LYS A 77 -10.73 3.53 20.16
N ARG A 78 -10.51 2.46 19.40
CA ARG A 78 -9.70 2.47 18.18
C ARG A 78 -10.39 3.29 17.10
N LYS A 79 -9.68 4.28 16.55
CA LYS A 79 -10.20 5.21 15.53
C LYS A 79 -9.39 5.16 14.25
N TYR A 80 -8.11 4.83 14.35
CA TYR A 80 -7.19 4.87 13.22
C TYR A 80 -7.37 3.67 12.28
N CYS A 81 -7.77 2.52 12.80
CA CYS A 81 -8.10 1.35 11.99
C CYS A 81 -9.45 0.75 12.43
N PRO A 82 -10.60 1.31 11.98
CA PRO A 82 -11.86 0.61 12.13
C PRO A 82 -11.76 -0.74 11.40
N PHE A 83 -12.23 -1.79 12.05
CA PHE A 83 -12.07 -3.18 11.61
C PHE A 83 -12.67 -3.37 10.22
N GLY A 84 -11.81 -3.53 9.19
CA GLY A 84 -12.21 -3.68 7.79
C GLY A 84 -11.04 -3.46 6.82
N SER A 85 -10.16 -2.48 7.09
CA SER A 85 -9.05 -2.12 6.20
C SER A 85 -7.90 -3.14 6.17
N LEU A 86 -7.75 -3.94 7.24
CA LEU A 86 -6.66 -4.92 7.41
C LEU A 86 -7.03 -6.34 6.97
N ILE A 87 -8.33 -6.68 6.94
CA ILE A 87 -8.77 -8.03 6.53
C ILE A 87 -8.45 -8.28 5.04
N LEU A 88 -8.37 -7.22 4.22
CA LEU A 88 -7.98 -7.31 2.81
C LEU A 88 -6.46 -7.54 2.60
N ILE A 89 -5.61 -7.21 3.58
CA ILE A 89 -4.16 -7.43 3.46
C ILE A 89 -3.78 -8.86 3.87
N ILE A 90 -4.50 -9.45 4.83
CA ILE A 90 -4.17 -10.79 5.36
C ILE A 90 -4.95 -11.91 4.64
N ARG A 91 -6.18 -11.67 4.15
CA ARG A 91 -6.98 -12.71 3.46
C ARG A 91 -6.74 -12.84 1.95
N GLY A 92 -5.76 -12.12 1.39
CA GLY A 92 -5.35 -12.25 -0.02
C GLY A 92 -4.12 -13.13 -0.25
N PHE A 93 -3.61 -13.78 0.81
CA PHE A 93 -2.36 -14.55 0.81
C PHE A 93 -2.57 -16.06 1.00
N SER A 94 -3.78 -16.58 0.79
CA SER A 94 -4.05 -18.02 0.76
C SER A 94 -4.76 -18.42 -0.52
#